data_AF-A0A6J4GFY0-F1
#
_entry.id   AF-A0A6J4GFY0-F1
#
_cell.length_a   1.000
_cell.length_b   1.000
_cell.length_c   1.000
_cell.angle_alpha   90.00
_cell.angle_beta   90.00
_cell.angle_gamma   90.00
#
_symmetry.space_group_name_H-M   'P 1'
#
loop_
_entity.id
_entity.type
_entity.pdbx_description
1 polymer ?
#
loop_
_entity_poly.entity_id
_entity_poly.type
_entity_poly.pdbx_seq_one_letter_code
_entity_poly.pdbx_strand_id
1 'polypeptide(L)'
;MSKSFFEKNKTFVFVSAFSISLVLAPIIVFLYHFWNHTISNDMAVWGTFGDYMGGTINTILTLSSLIILAYLTKLVSDQSLEDNKDLNLLVRRLDCYDRVTLYLPELHLKVVDLANLDVNTNTEQLRLENKKEVELSARFFYEIHIFLQTFPIRYRHVFKYDFNKNEYKVLIEKAKSMQDLVMVGVAQTVTGEIDPDIPTDDFTNFLDLYLAFINELSLELK
;
A
#
# COMPACT_ATOMS: atom_id res chain seq x y z
N MET A 1 33.54 0.34 7.07
CA MET A 1 32.43 -0.64 6.98
C MET A 1 32.14 -1.39 8.30
N SER A 2 32.93 -1.26 9.39
CA SER A 2 32.85 -2.21 10.53
C SER A 2 32.17 -1.73 11.82
N LYS A 3 31.77 -0.46 12.01
CA LYS A 3 31.12 -0.04 13.28
C LYS A 3 29.59 -0.06 13.26
N SER A 4 28.95 0.39 12.18
CA SER A 4 27.48 0.46 12.09
C SER A 4 26.79 -0.91 12.03
N PHE A 5 27.46 -1.92 11.46
CA PHE A 5 26.91 -3.29 11.39
C PHE A 5 26.86 -3.97 12.77
N PHE A 6 27.90 -3.77 13.58
CA PHE A 6 27.99 -4.37 14.93
C PHE A 6 27.02 -3.72 15.91
N GLU A 7 26.76 -2.42 15.78
CA GLU A 7 25.78 -1.74 16.64
C GLU A 7 24.34 -2.11 16.33
N LYS A 8 24.01 -2.39 15.06
CA LYS A 8 22.66 -2.82 14.67
C LYS A 8 22.38 -4.28 15.05
N ASN A 9 23.41 -5.12 15.12
CA ASN A 9 23.30 -6.58 15.33
C ASN A 9 24.03 -7.08 16.59
N LYS A 10 24.02 -6.31 17.69
CA LYS A 10 24.74 -6.65 18.94
C LYS A 10 24.44 -8.06 19.45
N THR A 11 23.20 -8.52 19.33
CA THR A 11 22.77 -9.86 19.75
C THR A 11 23.45 -10.96 18.94
N PHE A 12 23.54 -10.81 17.62
CA PHE A 12 24.21 -11.78 16.75
C PHE A 12 25.70 -11.88 17.08
N VAL A 13 26.36 -10.73 17.22
CA VAL A 13 27.79 -10.65 17.58
C VAL A 13 28.04 -11.31 18.94
N PHE A 14 27.18 -11.04 19.92
CA PHE A 14 27.28 -11.63 21.26
C PHE A 14 27.12 -13.16 21.20
N VAL A 15 26.11 -13.67 20.49
CA VAL A 15 25.89 -15.12 20.33
C VAL A 15 27.08 -15.77 19.65
N SER A 16 27.60 -15.19 18.56
CA SER A 16 28.78 -15.73 17.88
C SER A 16 30.03 -15.74 18.78
N ALA A 17 30.28 -14.66 19.53
CA ALA A 17 31.40 -14.59 20.47
C ALA A 17 31.26 -15.61 21.62
N PHE A 18 30.03 -15.78 22.13
CA PHE A 18 29.72 -16.75 23.18
C PHE A 18 29.92 -18.20 22.69
N SER A 19 29.46 -18.53 21.49
CA SER A 19 29.69 -19.84 20.86
C SER A 19 31.17 -20.15 20.67
N ILE A 20 31.97 -19.18 20.22
CA ILE A 20 33.42 -19.33 20.08
C ILE A 20 34.07 -19.58 21.45
N SER A 21 33.66 -18.83 22.49
CA SER A 21 34.15 -19.03 23.85
C SER A 21 33.82 -20.42 24.40
N LEU A 22 32.63 -20.95 24.10
CA LEU A 22 32.20 -22.29 24.50
C LEU A 22 33.04 -23.39 23.84
N VAL A 23 33.40 -23.22 22.56
CA VAL A 23 34.28 -24.15 21.84
C VAL A 23 35.72 -24.10 22.37
N LEU A 24 36.21 -22.90 22.73
CA LEU A 24 37.56 -22.72 23.25
C LEU A 24 37.71 -23.16 24.71
N ALA A 25 36.64 -23.12 25.51
CA ALA A 25 36.67 -23.48 26.93
C ALA A 25 37.28 -24.88 27.22
N PRO A 26 36.84 -25.99 26.59
CA PRO A 26 37.45 -27.30 26.83
C PRO A 26 38.91 -27.37 26.38
N ILE A 27 39.29 -26.65 25.31
CA ILE A 27 40.69 -26.57 24.85
C ILE A 27 41.56 -25.86 25.90
N ILE A 28 41.07 -24.74 26.45
CA ILE A 28 41.78 -23.95 27.47
C ILE A 28 41.91 -24.75 28.77
N VAL A 29 40.83 -25.42 29.21
CA VAL A 29 40.85 -26.27 30.41
C VAL A 29 41.83 -27.43 30.25
N PHE A 30 41.87 -28.05 29.07
CA PHE A 30 42.83 -29.09 28.76
C PHE A 30 44.27 -28.57 28.81
N LEU A 31 44.57 -27.48 28.13
CA LEU A 31 45.91 -26.87 28.13
C LEU A 31 46.35 -26.48 29.55
N TYR A 32 45.44 -25.94 30.36
CA TYR A 32 45.73 -25.57 31.74
C TYR A 32 46.04 -26.78 32.63
N HIS A 33 45.25 -27.85 32.53
CA HIS A 33 45.39 -29.02 33.40
C HIS A 33 46.57 -29.93 32.99
N PHE A 34 46.92 -29.96 31.71
CA PHE A 34 47.93 -30.88 31.17
C PHE A 34 49.26 -30.21 30.77
N TRP A 35 49.44 -28.92 31.06
CA TRP A 35 50.65 -28.16 30.68
C TRP A 35 51.98 -28.79 31.14
N ASN A 36 51.99 -29.38 32.34
CA ASN A 36 53.20 -29.98 32.94
C ASN A 36 53.37 -31.48 32.67
N HIS A 37 52.47 -32.09 31.88
CA HIS A 37 52.53 -33.51 31.55
C HIS A 37 53.24 -33.75 30.21
N THR A 38 53.94 -34.88 30.10
CA THR A 38 54.57 -35.29 28.84
C THR A 38 53.50 -35.67 27.82
N ILE A 39 53.66 -35.20 26.58
CA ILE A 39 52.80 -35.59 25.47
C ILE A 39 52.89 -37.11 25.24
N SER A 40 51.75 -37.79 25.16
CA SER A 40 51.69 -39.21 24.85
C SER A 40 52.14 -39.48 23.41
N ASN A 41 53.01 -40.48 23.23
CA ASN A 41 53.37 -41.02 21.91
C ASN A 41 52.40 -42.12 21.43
N ASP A 42 51.45 -42.53 22.28
CA ASP A 42 50.44 -43.52 21.92
C ASP A 42 49.30 -42.86 21.12
N MET A 43 49.15 -43.31 19.88
CA MET A 43 48.12 -42.84 18.96
C MET A 43 46.70 -43.18 19.45
N ALA A 44 46.52 -44.26 20.22
CA ALA A 44 45.20 -44.65 20.74
C ALA A 44 44.65 -43.60 21.72
N VAL A 45 45.51 -43.00 22.55
CA VAL A 45 45.15 -41.94 23.51
C VAL A 45 44.69 -40.68 22.78
N TRP A 46 45.35 -40.33 21.67
CA TRP A 46 44.96 -39.20 20.82
C TRP A 46 43.63 -39.45 20.10
N GLY A 47 43.33 -40.70 19.72
CA GLY A 47 42.03 -41.08 19.18
C GLY A 47 40.89 -40.80 20.16
N THR A 48 41.00 -41.29 21.39
CA THR A 48 39.96 -41.07 22.43
C THR A 48 39.80 -39.59 22.80
N PHE A 49 40.90 -38.83 22.83
CA PHE A 49 40.84 -37.37 23.02
C PHE A 49 40.12 -36.67 21.86
N GLY A 50 40.44 -37.06 20.62
CA GLY A 50 39.77 -36.56 19.42
C GLY A 50 38.28 -36.82 19.44
N ASP A 51 37.84 -37.99 19.89
CA ASP A 51 36.43 -38.34 20.04
C ASP A 51 35.71 -37.47 21.09
N TYR A 52 36.34 -37.25 22.25
CA TYR A 52 35.79 -36.38 23.30
C TYR A 52 35.67 -34.93 22.84
N MET A 53 36.73 -34.38 22.24
CA MET A 53 36.76 -33.01 21.73
C MET A 53 35.79 -32.84 20.57
N GLY A 54 35.80 -33.79 19.62
CA GLY A 54 34.91 -33.81 18.48
C GLY A 54 33.44 -33.87 18.89
N GLY A 55 33.09 -34.76 19.83
CA GLY A 55 31.73 -34.86 20.37
C GLY A 55 31.29 -33.57 21.05
N THR A 56 32.12 -33.02 21.94
CA THR A 56 31.81 -31.80 22.69
C THR A 56 31.65 -30.59 21.77
N ILE A 57 32.61 -30.37 20.87
CA ILE A 57 32.58 -29.25 19.92
C ILE A 57 31.40 -29.40 18.96
N ASN A 58 31.14 -30.59 18.43
CA ASN A 58 30.03 -30.81 17.50
C ASN A 58 28.67 -30.55 18.16
N THR A 59 28.48 -30.97 19.42
CA THR A 59 27.27 -30.65 20.18
C THR A 59 27.10 -29.14 20.37
N ILE A 60 28.17 -28.42 20.75
CA ILE A 60 28.14 -26.96 20.91
C ILE A 60 27.83 -26.25 19.59
N LEU A 61 28.46 -26.67 18.49
CA LEU A 61 28.24 -26.10 17.16
C LEU A 61 26.82 -26.36 16.66
N THR A 62 26.29 -27.56 16.88
CA THR A 62 24.92 -27.91 16.50
C THR A 62 23.90 -27.05 17.25
N LEU A 63 24.06 -26.92 18.58
CA LEU A 63 23.20 -26.05 19.40
C LEU A 63 23.31 -24.58 18.99
N SER A 64 24.52 -24.09 18.75
CA SER A 64 24.76 -22.72 18.29
C SER A 64 24.12 -22.47 16.92
N SER A 65 24.25 -23.42 16.00
CA SER A 65 23.66 -23.34 14.66
C SER A 65 22.14 -23.28 14.73
N LEU A 66 21.52 -24.08 15.62
CA LEU A 66 20.07 -24.05 15.83
C LEU A 66 19.60 -22.68 16.35
N ILE A 67 20.31 -22.11 17.32
CA ILE A 67 19.99 -20.78 17.89
C ILE A 67 20.13 -19.68 16.82
N ILE A 68 21.23 -19.71 16.06
CA ILE A 68 21.47 -18.75 14.97
C ILE A 68 20.38 -18.87 13.91
N LEU A 69 20.03 -20.10 13.51
CA LEU A 69 18.97 -20.34 12.54
C LEU A 69 17.63 -19.83 13.04
N ALA A 70 17.25 -20.12 14.29
CA ALA A 70 16.02 -19.62 14.89
C ALA A 70 15.96 -18.08 14.91
N TYR A 71 17.08 -17.42 15.24
CA TYR A 71 17.18 -15.95 15.21
C TYR A 71 17.03 -15.40 13.79
N LEU A 72 17.72 -15.98 12.80
CA LEU A 72 17.62 -15.57 11.40
C LEU A 72 16.20 -15.76 10.86
N THR A 73 15.58 -16.90 11.13
CA THR A 73 14.19 -17.17 10.74
C THR A 73 13.24 -16.14 11.31
N LYS A 74 13.38 -15.77 12.60
CA LYS A 74 12.57 -14.72 13.20
C LYS A 74 12.77 -13.38 12.49
N LEU A 75 14.02 -12.97 12.28
CA LEU A 75 14.35 -11.71 11.62
C LEU A 75 13.75 -11.62 10.20
N VAL A 76 13.89 -12.70 9.42
CA VAL A 76 13.32 -12.78 8.06
C VAL A 76 11.80 -12.79 8.11
N SER A 77 11.20 -13.51 9.06
CA SER A 77 9.75 -13.54 9.24
C SER A 77 9.20 -12.15 9.56
N ASP A 78 9.80 -11.44 10.52
CA ASP A 78 9.37 -10.10 10.94
C ASP A 78 9.47 -9.11 9.76
N GLN A 79 10.60 -9.13 9.03
CA GLN A 79 10.77 -8.31 7.83
C GLN A 79 9.71 -8.63 6.77
N SER A 80 9.49 -9.92 6.50
CA SER A 80 8.49 -10.33 5.51
C SER A 80 7.08 -9.88 5.87
N LEU A 81 6.76 -9.81 7.17
CA LEU A 81 5.45 -9.38 7.63
C LEU A 81 5.25 -7.88 7.46
N GLU A 82 6.29 -7.08 7.66
CA GLU A 82 6.30 -5.65 7.37
C GLU A 82 6.17 -5.42 5.85
N ASP A 83 7.01 -6.06 5.04
CA ASP A 83 6.97 -5.96 3.58
C ASP A 83 5.59 -6.37 3.02
N ASN A 84 4.98 -7.44 3.56
CA ASN A 84 3.64 -7.87 3.17
C ASN A 84 2.56 -6.85 3.56
N LYS A 85 2.69 -6.17 4.71
CA LYS A 85 1.74 -5.12 5.10
C LYS A 85 1.83 -3.94 4.14
N ASP A 86 3.04 -3.49 3.83
CA ASP A 86 3.27 -2.38 2.92
C ASP A 86 2.80 -2.71 1.51
N LEU A 87 3.07 -3.93 1.03
CA LEU A 87 2.55 -4.41 -0.24
C LEU A 87 1.02 -4.45 -0.26
N ASN A 88 0.36 -4.97 0.77
CA ASN A 88 -1.10 -5.00 0.86
C ASN A 88 -1.70 -3.58 0.89
N LEU A 89 -1.06 -2.64 1.57
CA LEU A 89 -1.48 -1.24 1.57
C LEU A 89 -1.33 -0.63 0.17
N LEU A 90 -0.20 -0.87 -0.50
CA LEU A 90 0.06 -0.38 -1.85
C LEU A 90 -0.98 -0.93 -2.85
N VAL A 91 -1.27 -2.24 -2.81
CA VAL A 91 -2.31 -2.86 -3.65
C VAL A 91 -3.66 -2.20 -3.40
N ARG A 92 -4.04 -1.97 -2.14
CA ARG A 92 -5.28 -1.26 -1.82
C ARG A 92 -5.31 0.18 -2.33
N ARG A 93 -4.17 0.87 -2.33
CA ARG A 93 -4.06 2.22 -2.92
C ARG A 93 -4.23 2.19 -4.43
N LEU A 94 -3.61 1.21 -5.11
CA LEU A 94 -3.76 1.01 -6.55
C LEU A 94 -5.22 0.73 -6.92
N ASP A 95 -5.87 -0.24 -6.25
CA ASP A 95 -7.29 -0.54 -6.46
C ASP A 95 -8.17 0.70 -6.27
N CYS A 96 -7.82 1.54 -5.30
CA CYS A 96 -8.54 2.78 -5.00
C CYS A 96 -8.32 3.84 -6.09
N TYR A 97 -7.07 4.05 -6.49
CA TYR A 97 -6.69 4.97 -7.56
C TYR A 97 -7.36 4.57 -8.88
N ASP A 98 -7.31 3.30 -9.24
CA ASP A 98 -8.00 2.75 -10.40
C ASP A 98 -9.50 3.08 -10.32
N ARG A 99 -10.16 2.84 -9.19
CA ARG A 99 -11.57 3.18 -9.02
C ARG A 99 -11.90 4.67 -9.19
N VAL A 100 -11.06 5.59 -8.71
CA VAL A 100 -11.29 7.03 -8.94
C VAL A 100 -11.09 7.35 -10.41
N THR A 101 -10.02 6.87 -11.02
CA THR A 101 -9.73 7.17 -12.43
C THR A 101 -10.73 6.57 -13.42
N LEU A 102 -11.44 5.49 -13.07
CA LEU A 102 -12.49 4.88 -13.90
C LEU A 102 -13.59 5.87 -14.31
N TYR A 103 -13.88 6.88 -13.50
CA TYR A 103 -14.91 7.87 -13.81
C TYR A 103 -14.43 8.95 -14.78
N LEU A 104 -13.12 9.14 -14.98
CA LEU A 104 -12.59 10.22 -15.83
C LEU A 104 -13.09 10.18 -17.28
N PRO A 105 -13.02 9.03 -18.00
CA PRO A 105 -13.46 9.00 -19.40
C PRO A 105 -14.95 9.28 -19.53
N GLU A 106 -15.76 8.67 -18.67
CA GLU A 106 -17.21 8.83 -18.69
C GLU A 106 -17.63 10.25 -18.30
N LEU A 107 -16.89 10.88 -17.37
CA LEU A 107 -17.12 12.27 -17.01
C LEU A 107 -16.91 13.20 -18.21
N HIS A 108 -15.79 13.04 -18.91
CA HIS A 108 -15.50 13.84 -20.09
C HIS A 108 -16.58 13.65 -21.17
N LEU A 109 -16.99 12.40 -21.42
CA LEU A 109 -18.05 12.10 -22.39
C LEU A 109 -19.38 12.75 -22.00
N LYS A 110 -19.81 12.60 -20.74
CA LYS A 110 -21.10 13.15 -20.29
C LYS A 110 -21.15 14.66 -20.30
N VAL A 111 -20.04 15.34 -20.00
CA VAL A 111 -19.96 16.80 -20.14
C VAL A 111 -20.14 17.22 -21.60
N VAL A 112 -19.50 16.53 -22.54
CA VAL A 112 -19.61 16.82 -23.98
C VAL A 112 -21.00 16.50 -24.50
N ASP A 113 -21.60 15.37 -24.10
CA ASP A 113 -22.95 14.97 -24.50
C ASP A 113 -23.98 16.02 -24.06
N LEU A 114 -23.90 16.46 -22.81
CA LEU A 114 -24.79 17.51 -22.26
C LEU A 114 -24.62 18.85 -22.98
N ALA A 115 -23.39 19.25 -23.30
CA ALA A 115 -23.12 20.50 -24.00
C ALA A 115 -23.64 20.52 -25.44
N ASN A 116 -23.84 19.35 -26.06
CA ASN A 116 -24.31 19.21 -27.44
C ASN A 116 -25.81 18.89 -27.56
N LEU A 117 -26.57 18.95 -26.46
CA LEU A 117 -28.01 18.68 -26.49
C LEU A 117 -28.74 19.70 -27.38
N ASP A 118 -29.37 19.23 -28.46
CA ASP A 118 -30.25 20.07 -29.28
C ASP A 118 -31.63 20.19 -28.65
N VAL A 119 -31.76 21.21 -27.82
CA VAL A 119 -32.97 21.53 -27.06
C VAL A 119 -34.16 21.93 -27.95
N ASN A 120 -33.91 22.47 -29.14
CA ASN A 120 -34.93 23.09 -30.00
C ASN A 120 -35.43 22.16 -31.12
N THR A 121 -35.17 20.87 -31.01
CA THR A 121 -35.56 19.89 -32.02
C THR A 121 -37.07 19.66 -32.05
N ASN A 122 -37.66 19.74 -33.25
CA ASN A 122 -39.07 19.42 -33.49
C ASN A 122 -39.32 17.93 -33.77
N THR A 123 -38.27 17.09 -33.70
CA THR A 123 -38.39 15.66 -34.00
C THR A 123 -38.58 14.87 -32.71
N GLU A 124 -39.74 14.20 -32.54
CA GLU A 124 -40.04 13.41 -31.34
C GLU A 124 -38.97 12.36 -31.01
N GLN A 125 -38.34 11.76 -32.03
CA GLN A 125 -37.24 10.82 -31.83
C GLN A 125 -36.03 11.46 -31.14
N LEU A 126 -35.60 12.64 -31.63
CA LEU A 126 -34.46 13.36 -31.05
C LEU A 126 -34.79 13.85 -29.63
N ARG A 127 -36.05 14.23 -29.38
CA ARG A 127 -36.53 14.62 -28.05
C ARG A 127 -36.45 13.46 -27.04
N LEU A 128 -36.80 12.24 -27.47
CA LEU A 128 -36.68 11.04 -26.64
C LEU A 128 -35.21 10.65 -26.39
N GLU A 129 -34.35 10.79 -27.39
CA GLU A 129 -32.90 10.55 -27.26
C GLU A 129 -32.26 11.54 -26.28
N ASN A 130 -32.54 12.84 -26.40
CA ASN A 130 -32.05 13.88 -25.49
C ASN A 130 -32.52 13.64 -24.05
N LYS A 131 -33.80 13.30 -23.85
CA LYS A 131 -34.32 12.96 -22.52
C LYS A 131 -33.56 11.80 -21.89
N LYS A 132 -33.31 10.74 -22.66
CA LYS A 132 -32.56 9.57 -22.18
C LYS A 132 -31.13 9.94 -21.80
N GLU A 133 -30.45 10.77 -22.59
CA GLU A 133 -29.09 11.21 -22.27
C GLU A 133 -29.02 12.06 -21.01
N VAL A 134 -30.00 12.94 -20.80
CA VAL A 134 -30.09 13.75 -19.57
C VAL A 134 -30.34 12.86 -18.34
N GLU A 135 -31.22 11.86 -18.45
CA GLU A 135 -31.47 10.88 -17.37
C GLU A 135 -30.22 10.04 -17.04
N LEU A 136 -29.49 9.57 -18.05
CA LEU A 136 -28.23 8.82 -17.87
C LEU A 136 -27.16 9.70 -17.21
N SER A 137 -27.03 10.94 -17.66
CA SER A 137 -26.09 11.91 -17.10
C SER A 137 -26.42 12.24 -15.65
N ALA A 138 -27.69 12.43 -15.31
CA ALA A 138 -28.13 12.71 -13.95
C ALA A 138 -27.74 11.58 -12.98
N ARG A 139 -27.97 10.33 -13.42
CA ARG A 139 -27.59 9.16 -12.65
C ARG A 139 -26.07 9.08 -12.46
N PHE A 140 -25.31 9.33 -13.51
CA PHE A 140 -23.85 9.32 -13.45
C PHE A 140 -23.29 10.35 -12.45
N PHE A 141 -23.76 11.60 -12.50
CA PHE A 141 -23.30 12.63 -11.55
C PHE A 141 -23.75 12.37 -10.12
N TYR A 142 -24.94 11.79 -9.91
CA TYR A 142 -25.35 11.28 -8.61
C TYR A 142 -24.39 10.20 -8.09
N GLU A 143 -24.03 9.22 -8.94
CA GLU A 143 -23.11 8.14 -8.56
C GLU A 143 -21.73 8.69 -8.18
N ILE A 144 -21.19 9.65 -8.93
CA ILE A 144 -19.92 10.32 -8.59
C ILE A 144 -20.01 11.09 -7.28
N HIS A 145 -21.08 11.87 -7.07
CA HIS A 145 -21.26 12.64 -5.85
C HIS A 145 -21.27 11.72 -4.62
N ILE A 146 -22.08 10.66 -4.66
CA ILE A 146 -22.16 9.67 -3.58
C ILE A 146 -20.82 8.94 -3.42
N PHE A 147 -20.17 8.59 -4.53
CA PHE A 147 -18.85 7.94 -4.49
C PHE A 147 -17.84 8.81 -3.76
N LEU A 148 -17.69 10.09 -4.14
CA LEU A 148 -16.79 11.05 -3.50
C LEU A 148 -17.16 11.27 -2.03
N GLN A 149 -18.44 11.48 -1.70
CA GLN A 149 -18.86 11.68 -0.31
C GLN A 149 -18.52 10.48 0.60
N THR A 150 -18.65 9.26 0.07
CA THR A 150 -18.40 8.02 0.83
C THR A 150 -16.96 7.53 0.72
N PHE A 151 -16.14 8.15 -0.13
CA PHE A 151 -14.76 7.75 -0.38
C PHE A 151 -13.88 7.79 0.88
N PRO A 152 -13.92 8.82 1.75
CA PRO A 152 -13.08 8.86 2.95
C PRO A 152 -13.46 7.75 3.92
N ILE A 153 -14.75 7.39 4.01
CA ILE A 153 -15.22 6.31 4.88
C ILE A 153 -14.55 5.00 4.48
N ARG A 154 -14.40 4.77 3.17
CA ARG A 154 -13.79 3.55 2.62
C ARG A 154 -12.26 3.57 2.67
N TYR A 155 -11.63 4.70 2.34
CA TYR A 155 -10.20 4.71 2.00
C TYR A 155 -9.32 5.59 2.89
N ARG A 156 -9.88 6.31 3.88
CA ARG A 156 -9.10 7.18 4.79
C ARG A 156 -7.96 6.44 5.50
N HIS A 157 -8.15 5.16 5.82
CA HIS A 157 -7.14 4.37 6.52
C HIS A 157 -5.97 3.92 5.62
N VAL A 158 -6.12 4.06 4.30
CA VAL A 158 -5.14 3.58 3.32
C VAL A 158 -4.22 4.72 2.86
N PHE A 159 -4.73 5.96 2.82
CA PHE A 159 -4.01 7.15 2.38
C PHE A 159 -3.62 8.05 3.54
N LYS A 160 -2.51 8.78 3.39
CA LYS A 160 -2.09 9.88 4.26
C LYS A 160 -2.80 11.20 3.91
N TYR A 161 -3.38 11.28 2.71
CA TYR A 161 -4.18 12.40 2.25
C TYR A 161 -5.24 12.79 3.29
N ASP A 162 -5.27 14.07 3.64
CA ASP A 162 -6.23 14.59 4.59
C ASP A 162 -7.55 14.96 3.90
N PHE A 163 -8.52 14.05 4.01
CA PHE A 163 -9.88 14.23 3.49
C PHE A 163 -10.70 15.32 4.20
N ASN A 164 -10.17 16.00 5.22
CA ASN A 164 -10.82 17.13 5.86
C ASN A 164 -10.35 18.49 5.31
N LYS A 165 -9.35 18.48 4.42
CA LYS A 165 -8.87 19.64 3.67
C LYS A 165 -10.01 20.33 2.92
N ASN A 166 -9.88 21.65 2.78
CA ASN A 166 -10.93 22.46 2.17
C ASN A 166 -11.16 22.09 0.70
N GLU A 167 -10.08 21.80 -0.03
CA GLU A 167 -10.09 21.41 -1.43
C GLU A 167 -10.96 20.18 -1.67
N TYR A 168 -10.88 19.19 -0.78
CA TYR A 168 -11.70 17.98 -0.88
C TYR A 168 -13.18 18.24 -0.56
N LYS A 169 -13.47 19.12 0.39
CA LYS A 169 -14.85 19.53 0.70
C LYS A 169 -15.47 20.28 -0.48
N VAL A 170 -14.72 21.21 -1.07
CA VAL A 170 -15.13 21.97 -2.26
C VAL A 170 -15.36 21.03 -3.44
N LEU A 171 -14.53 20.00 -3.62
CA LEU A 171 -14.75 18.97 -4.63
C LEU A 171 -16.10 18.26 -4.44
N ILE A 172 -16.45 17.86 -3.21
CA ILE A 172 -17.74 17.22 -2.92
C ILE A 172 -18.91 18.18 -3.19
N GLU A 173 -18.77 19.44 -2.78
CA GLU A 173 -19.78 20.48 -3.02
C GLU A 173 -20.00 20.69 -4.53
N LYS A 174 -18.93 20.77 -5.33
CA LYS A 174 -19.02 20.89 -6.78
C LYS A 174 -19.61 19.65 -7.44
N ALA A 175 -19.29 18.45 -6.96
CA ALA A 175 -19.94 17.22 -7.41
C ALA A 175 -21.46 17.27 -7.19
N LYS A 176 -21.88 17.78 -6.03
CA LYS A 176 -23.30 17.98 -5.71
C LYS A 176 -23.95 19.02 -6.61
N SER A 177 -23.30 20.17 -6.81
CA SER A 177 -23.82 21.22 -7.70
C SER A 177 -24.06 20.69 -9.12
N MET A 178 -23.15 19.86 -9.64
CA MET A 178 -23.35 19.23 -10.95
C MET A 178 -24.51 18.24 -10.97
N GLN A 179 -24.64 17.42 -9.92
CA GLN A 179 -25.80 16.55 -9.78
C GLN A 179 -27.10 17.37 -9.80
N ASP A 180 -27.17 18.44 -8.99
CA ASP A 180 -28.36 19.29 -8.88
C ASP A 180 -28.69 19.95 -10.23
N LEU A 181 -27.68 20.45 -10.95
CA LEU A 181 -27.82 21.04 -12.29
C LEU A 181 -28.44 20.05 -13.27
N VAL A 182 -27.88 18.84 -13.40
CA VAL A 182 -28.39 17.87 -14.36
C VAL A 182 -29.77 17.34 -13.95
N MET A 183 -30.07 17.28 -12.64
CA MET A 183 -31.41 16.96 -12.15
C MET A 183 -32.45 18.04 -12.50
N VAL A 184 -32.07 19.32 -12.51
CA VAL A 184 -32.94 20.40 -13.04
C VAL A 184 -33.19 20.17 -14.53
N GLY A 185 -32.15 19.82 -15.30
CA GLY A 185 -32.30 19.43 -16.70
C GLY A 185 -33.28 18.26 -16.90
N VAL A 186 -33.21 17.21 -16.06
CA VAL A 186 -34.20 16.11 -16.08
C VAL A 186 -35.61 16.66 -15.86
N ALA A 187 -35.83 17.48 -14.83
CA ALA A 187 -37.15 18.04 -14.53
C ALA A 187 -37.71 18.86 -15.70
N GLN A 188 -36.85 19.64 -16.34
CA GLN A 188 -37.16 20.45 -17.52
C GLN A 188 -37.50 19.62 -18.77
N THR A 189 -36.78 18.52 -19.02
CA THR A 189 -37.13 17.59 -20.11
C THR A 189 -38.48 16.89 -19.89
N VAL A 190 -38.91 16.73 -18.62
CA VAL A 190 -40.23 16.17 -18.27
C VAL A 190 -41.35 17.19 -18.45
N THR A 191 -41.12 18.48 -18.13
CA THR A 191 -42.12 19.55 -18.26
C THR A 191 -42.19 20.13 -19.68
N GLY A 192 -41.18 19.91 -20.53
CA GLY A 192 -41.10 20.44 -21.89
C GLY A 192 -40.56 21.87 -21.98
N GLU A 193 -40.10 22.42 -20.86
CA GLU A 193 -39.46 23.74 -20.75
C GLU A 193 -37.98 23.51 -20.49
N ILE A 194 -37.19 23.28 -21.54
CA ILE A 194 -35.75 23.07 -21.40
C ILE A 194 -35.06 24.42 -21.41
N ASP A 195 -34.34 24.73 -20.32
CA ASP A 195 -33.43 25.87 -20.27
C ASP A 195 -32.09 25.43 -20.90
N PRO A 196 -31.66 26.04 -22.01
CA PRO A 196 -30.48 25.60 -22.74
C PRO A 196 -29.15 25.96 -22.05
N ASP A 197 -29.16 26.78 -21.01
CA ASP A 197 -27.93 27.30 -20.41
C ASP A 197 -27.43 26.38 -19.28
N ILE A 198 -26.89 25.23 -19.67
CA ILE A 198 -26.10 24.36 -18.78
C ILE A 198 -24.76 25.08 -18.52
N PRO A 199 -24.46 25.57 -17.30
CA PRO A 199 -23.21 26.30 -17.06
C PRO A 199 -22.00 25.37 -17.18
N THR A 200 -21.33 25.45 -18.33
CA THR A 200 -20.15 24.65 -18.69
C THR A 200 -18.95 24.93 -17.80
N ASP A 201 -18.82 26.16 -17.30
CA ASP A 201 -17.75 26.57 -16.37
C ASP A 201 -17.76 25.74 -15.06
N ASP A 202 -18.93 25.32 -14.57
CA ASP A 202 -19.03 24.51 -13.36
C ASP A 202 -18.48 23.09 -13.57
N PHE A 203 -18.63 22.54 -14.77
CA PHE A 203 -18.07 21.23 -15.12
C PHE A 203 -16.55 21.28 -15.26
N THR A 204 -15.99 22.32 -15.88
CA THR A 204 -14.53 22.49 -15.99
C THR A 204 -13.91 22.65 -14.61
N ASN A 205 -14.48 23.50 -13.75
CA ASN A 205 -14.01 23.69 -12.38
C ASN A 205 -14.04 22.39 -11.56
N PHE A 206 -15.10 21.58 -11.70
CA PHE A 206 -15.16 20.28 -11.06
C PHE A 206 -14.09 19.32 -11.59
N LEU A 207 -13.92 19.23 -12.90
CA LEU A 207 -12.93 18.35 -13.52
C LEU A 207 -11.51 18.70 -13.04
N ASP A 208 -11.18 19.98 -12.95
CA ASP A 208 -9.87 20.44 -12.45
C ASP A 208 -9.65 20.02 -10.99
N LEU A 209 -10.65 20.20 -10.12
CA LEU A 209 -10.59 19.73 -8.73
C LEU A 209 -10.48 18.22 -8.63
N TYR A 210 -11.20 17.50 -9.50
CA TYR A 210 -11.19 16.03 -9.55
C TYR A 210 -9.81 15.51 -9.98
N LEU A 211 -9.21 16.12 -11.00
CA LEU A 211 -7.86 15.81 -11.45
C LEU A 211 -6.81 16.15 -10.40
N ALA A 212 -6.94 17.30 -9.73
CA ALA A 212 -6.06 17.67 -8.62
C ALA A 212 -6.12 16.63 -7.50
N PHE A 213 -7.32 16.17 -7.14
CA PHE A 213 -7.51 15.10 -6.17
C PHE A 213 -6.86 13.78 -6.60
N ILE A 214 -7.05 13.35 -7.84
CA ILE A 214 -6.40 12.15 -8.40
C ILE A 214 -4.87 12.27 -8.34
N ASN A 215 -4.34 13.44 -8.73
CA ASN A 215 -2.90 13.69 -8.71
C ASN A 215 -2.33 13.61 -7.30
N GLU A 216 -3.00 14.17 -6.30
CA GLU A 216 -2.61 14.05 -4.89
C GLU A 216 -2.58 12.59 -4.43
N LEU A 217 -3.58 11.78 -4.78
CA LEU A 217 -3.58 10.34 -4.48
C LEU A 217 -2.43 9.61 -5.17
N SER A 218 -2.09 10.00 -6.41
CA SER A 218 -1.00 9.39 -7.18
C SER A 218 0.37 9.55 -6.54
N LEU A 219 0.59 10.62 -5.76
CA LEU A 219 1.84 10.87 -5.06
C LEU A 219 2.14 9.80 -4.01
N GLU A 220 1.10 9.15 -3.47
CA GLU A 220 1.20 8.12 -2.44
C GLU A 220 1.30 6.68 -3.00
N LEU A 221 1.35 6.55 -4.33
CA LEU A 221 1.59 5.28 -5.03
C LEU A 221 3.09 5.02 -5.29
N LYS A 222 3.96 5.99 -4.98
CA LYS A 222 5.41 5.91 -5.17
C LYS A 222 6.14 5.36 -3.94
#